data_AF-A0A644WLQ7-F1
#
_entry.id   AF-A0A644WLQ7-F1
#
_cell.length_a   1.000
_cell.length_b   1.000
_cell.length_c   1.000
_cell.angle_alpha   90.00
_cell.angle_beta   90.00
_cell.angle_gamma   90.00
#
_symmetry.space_group_name_H-M   'P 1'
#
loop_
_entity.id
_entity.type
_entity.pdbx_description
1 polymer ?
#
loop_
_entity_poly.entity_id
_entity_poly.type
_entity_poly.pdbx_seq_one_letter_code
_entity_poly.pdbx_strand_id
1 'polypeptide(L)'
;MDIMKKDFIYLDWNAIKYLKDNGSRTEFAIILDVLKLQYLIPYSFAHLCDLQKNMSDSTMRLINSDLAFLKELTSSYMLGKYKDDFDIDQKSIDQKFEEVKSYNLNIFPNPMIPSDIIDEMKTLGLKNYFQKEENIKWYVPTFLKALNRFECDPVLYNLFREIFTIEAPIKELQFFNKLSENPITSQGLIEVVNCFIKFNNTENLCTSEKLRLAYLLLDFNSKYREKINKKTNFTNMYTDCEHMLNASHAKYYLSQDSSTRIRTRFVYDTYNIGTKVYSIDEFISVTSNLS
;
A
#
# COMPACT_ATOMS: atom_id res chain seq x y z
N MET A 1 33.22 -4.42 -6.57
CA MET A 1 33.14 -4.22 -5.11
C MET A 1 31.72 -4.61 -4.75
N ASP A 2 31.52 -5.81 -4.22
CA ASP A 2 30.18 -6.27 -3.81
C ASP A 2 29.69 -5.35 -2.69
N ILE A 3 28.72 -4.50 -3.01
CA ILE A 3 28.01 -3.73 -2.01
C ILE A 3 27.16 -4.76 -1.26
N MET A 4 27.63 -5.24 -0.10
CA MET A 4 26.76 -5.98 0.81
C MET A 4 25.54 -5.11 1.09
N LYS A 5 24.37 -5.54 0.61
CA LYS A 5 23.09 -4.91 0.96
C LYS A 5 22.97 -4.96 2.48
N LYS A 6 23.00 -3.79 3.11
CA LYS A 6 22.81 -3.70 4.56
C LYS A 6 21.37 -4.08 4.88
N ASP A 7 21.19 -4.94 5.87
CA ASP A 7 19.88 -5.19 6.46
C ASP A 7 19.28 -3.87 6.97
N PHE A 8 17.96 -3.77 6.93
CA PHE A 8 17.27 -2.55 7.33
C PHE A 8 15.98 -2.82 8.09
N ILE A 9 15.57 -1.81 8.86
CA ILE A 9 14.28 -1.72 9.54
C ILE A 9 13.46 -0.69 8.80
N TYR A 10 12.28 -1.10 8.31
CA TYR A 10 11.36 -0.19 7.67
C TYR A 10 10.30 0.26 8.68
N LEU A 11 10.19 1.56 8.87
CA LEU A 11 9.17 2.17 9.71
C LEU A 11 8.05 2.68 8.81
N ASP A 12 6.80 2.48 9.20
CA ASP A 12 5.67 3.18 8.63
C ASP A 12 5.68 4.65 9.09
N TRP A 13 5.01 5.54 8.35
CA TRP A 13 4.88 6.94 8.73
C TRP A 13 4.25 7.12 10.12
N ASN A 14 3.28 6.28 10.49
CA ASN A 14 2.68 6.33 11.83
C ASN A 14 3.67 5.99 12.96
N ALA A 15 4.67 5.13 12.71
CA ALA A 15 5.71 4.78 13.66
C ALA A 15 6.77 5.88 13.75
N ILE A 16 7.10 6.50 12.61
CA ILE A 16 7.97 7.68 12.55
C ILE A 16 7.34 8.85 13.32
N LYS A 17 6.05 9.11 13.11
CA LYS A 17 5.31 10.14 13.86
C LYS A 17 5.31 9.86 15.35
N TYR A 18 5.07 8.61 15.76
CA TYR A 18 5.16 8.24 17.18
C TYR A 18 6.53 8.62 17.79
N LEU A 19 7.64 8.32 17.10
CA LEU A 19 8.98 8.70 17.57
C LEU A 19 9.14 10.23 17.66
N LYS A 20 8.67 10.96 16.65
CA LYS A 20 8.74 12.42 16.62
C LYS A 20 7.98 13.05 17.77
N ASP A 21 6.75 12.59 18.01
CA ASP A 21 5.82 13.21 18.96
C ASP A 21 6.14 12.86 20.42
N ASN A 22 6.74 11.69 20.68
CA ASN A 22 7.06 11.23 22.04
C ASN A 22 8.54 11.45 22.42
N GLY A 23 9.40 11.80 21.46
CA GLY A 23 10.80 12.15 21.69
C GLY A 23 11.74 10.97 21.93
N SER A 24 13.03 11.29 22.10
CA SER A 24 14.15 10.33 22.13
C SER A 24 14.28 9.50 23.41
N ARG A 25 13.46 9.75 24.44
CA ARG A 25 13.54 9.07 25.74
C ARG A 25 12.56 7.90 25.89
N THR A 26 11.79 7.59 24.85
CA THR A 26 10.94 6.39 24.85
C THR A 26 11.80 5.14 24.77
N GLU A 27 11.32 4.05 25.36
CA GLU A 27 11.97 2.72 25.25
C GLU A 27 12.20 2.35 23.78
N PHE A 28 11.23 2.63 22.92
CA PHE A 28 11.34 2.41 21.48
C PHE A 28 12.49 3.20 20.84
N ALA A 29 12.65 4.49 21.16
CA ALA A 29 13.73 5.30 20.62
C ALA A 29 15.12 4.78 21.05
N ILE A 30 15.25 4.38 22.32
CA ILE A 30 16.48 3.81 22.85
C ILE A 30 16.84 2.51 22.13
N ILE A 31 15.87 1.61 21.95
CA ILE A 31 16.06 0.35 21.21
C ILE A 31 16.48 0.63 19.77
N LEU A 32 15.80 1.57 19.09
CA LEU A 32 16.15 1.94 17.73
C LEU A 32 17.56 2.51 17.61
N ASP A 33 18.01 3.34 18.55
CA ASP A 33 19.36 3.91 18.52
C ASP A 33 20.44 2.84 18.66
N VAL A 34 20.20 1.80 19.47
CA VAL A 34 21.08 0.63 19.54
C VAL A 34 21.06 -0.15 18.21
N LEU A 35 19.88 -0.38 17.64
CA LEU A 35 19.72 -1.15 16.40
C LEU A 35 20.27 -0.43 15.16
N LYS A 36 20.33 0.90 15.14
CA LYS A 36 20.99 1.68 14.07
C LYS A 36 22.47 1.35 13.89
N LEU A 37 23.11 0.73 14.89
CA LEU A 37 24.48 0.22 14.77
C LEU A 37 24.58 -0.99 13.82
N GLN A 38 23.49 -1.73 13.65
CA GLN A 38 23.43 -2.96 12.85
C GLN A 38 22.58 -2.82 11.58
N TYR A 39 21.52 -2.01 11.65
CA TYR A 39 20.52 -1.88 10.60
C TYR A 39 20.44 -0.44 10.09
N LEU A 40 20.17 -0.30 8.78
CA LEU A 40 19.73 0.99 8.25
C LEU A 40 18.25 1.24 8.59
N ILE A 41 17.87 2.51 8.68
CA ILE A 41 16.47 2.94 8.76
C ILE A 41 16.22 3.89 7.58
N PRO A 42 15.86 3.39 6.39
CA PRO A 42 15.68 4.24 5.23
C PRO A 42 14.31 4.93 5.22
N TYR A 43 14.23 6.10 4.59
CA TYR A 43 12.95 6.63 4.11
C TYR A 43 12.64 6.09 2.71
N SER A 44 11.46 6.39 2.18
CA SER A 44 11.03 5.94 0.85
C SER A 44 10.10 6.97 0.21
N PHE A 45 9.76 6.77 -1.07
CA PHE A 45 8.77 7.61 -1.75
C PHE A 45 7.39 7.60 -1.07
N ALA A 46 7.01 6.48 -0.43
CA ALA A 46 5.74 6.36 0.27
C ALA A 46 5.64 7.34 1.46
N HIS A 47 6.71 7.48 2.25
CA HIS A 47 6.79 8.46 3.35
C HIS A 47 6.56 9.89 2.87
N LEU A 48 7.18 10.25 1.74
CA LEU A 48 7.04 11.58 1.16
C LEU A 48 5.62 11.83 0.64
N CYS A 49 4.96 10.79 0.10
CA CYS A 49 3.56 10.89 -0.30
C CYS A 49 2.63 11.11 0.89
N ASP A 50 2.88 10.48 2.04
CA ASP A 50 2.09 10.72 3.25
C ASP A 50 2.17 12.17 3.74
N LEU A 51 3.34 12.80 3.58
CA LEU A 51 3.53 14.22 3.85
C LEU A 51 2.79 15.11 2.85
N GLN A 52 2.81 14.76 1.57
CA GLN A 52 2.15 15.53 0.51
C GLN A 52 0.62 15.60 0.70
N LYS A 53 -0.01 14.55 1.24
CA LYS A 53 -1.48 14.45 1.37
C LYS A 53 -2.12 15.64 2.11
N ASN A 54 -1.42 16.25 3.06
CA ASN A 54 -1.94 17.35 3.88
C ASN A 54 -1.29 18.70 3.53
N MET A 55 -0.70 18.83 2.34
CA MET A 55 0.04 20.02 1.96
C MET A 55 -0.90 21.19 1.65
N SER A 56 -0.70 22.28 2.39
CA SER A 56 -1.29 23.60 2.17
C SER A 56 -0.33 24.63 2.75
N ASP A 57 -0.49 25.91 2.39
CA ASP A 57 0.34 26.99 2.94
C ASP A 57 0.36 27.00 4.47
N SER A 58 -0.77 26.64 5.09
CA SER A 58 -0.93 26.54 6.54
C SER A 58 -0.19 25.36 7.18
N THR A 59 0.12 24.28 6.44
CA THR A 59 0.79 23.08 6.98
C THR A 59 2.27 23.00 6.63
N MET A 60 2.79 23.87 5.74
CA MET A 60 4.19 23.84 5.30
C MET A 60 5.21 23.88 6.45
N ARG A 61 4.94 24.61 7.53
CA ARG A 61 5.83 24.63 8.71
C ARG A 61 5.93 23.25 9.38
N LEU A 62 4.81 22.54 9.49
CA LEU A 62 4.76 21.20 10.06
C LEU A 62 5.47 20.20 9.14
N ILE A 63 5.23 20.29 7.83
CA ILE A 63 5.90 19.46 6.83
C ILE A 63 7.43 19.67 6.87
N ASN A 64 7.91 20.91 6.93
CA ASN A 64 9.35 21.16 7.02
C ASN A 64 9.97 20.58 8.31
N SER A 65 9.22 20.64 9.43
CA SER A 65 9.63 19.97 10.67
C SER A 65 9.63 18.45 10.54
N ASP A 66 8.66 17.87 9.84
CA ASP A 66 8.60 16.43 9.54
C ASP A 66 9.78 15.99 8.66
N LEU A 67 10.10 16.74 7.61
CA LEU A 67 11.23 16.45 6.71
C LEU A 67 12.57 16.54 7.46
N ALA A 68 12.74 17.54 8.32
CA ALA A 68 13.93 17.68 9.17
C ALA A 68 14.10 16.48 10.10
N PHE A 69 13.01 16.03 10.75
CA PHE A 69 13.04 14.84 11.60
C PHE A 69 13.35 13.57 10.81
N LEU A 70 12.72 13.40 9.64
CA LEU A 70 12.98 12.27 8.75
C LEU A 70 14.44 12.22 8.31
N LYS A 71 15.04 13.38 8.03
CA LYS A 71 16.46 13.53 7.68
C LYS A 71 17.39 13.06 8.79
N GLU A 72 17.12 13.46 10.02
CA GLU A 72 17.86 13.04 11.20
C GLU A 72 17.72 11.53 11.43
N LEU A 73 16.48 11.03 11.46
CA LEU A 73 16.17 9.63 11.75
C LEU A 73 16.84 8.67 10.75
N THR A 74 16.81 9.02 9.47
CA THR A 74 17.20 8.12 8.38
C THR A 74 18.62 8.38 7.86
N SER A 75 19.29 9.42 8.37
CA SER A 75 20.57 9.90 7.80
C SER A 75 20.50 10.10 6.28
N SER A 76 19.31 10.47 5.77
CA SER A 76 19.00 10.64 4.35
C SER A 76 19.20 9.39 3.48
N TYR A 77 19.23 8.18 4.04
CA TYR A 77 19.18 6.95 3.26
C TYR A 77 17.77 6.73 2.72
N MET A 78 17.64 6.66 1.40
CA MET A 78 16.40 6.38 0.69
C MET A 78 16.43 4.95 0.18
N LEU A 79 15.36 4.21 0.45
CA LEU A 79 15.06 2.94 -0.19
C LEU A 79 14.45 3.19 -1.56
N GLY A 80 15.13 2.70 -2.60
CA GLY A 80 14.58 2.49 -3.93
C GLY A 80 14.20 1.02 -4.11
N LYS A 81 13.20 0.79 -4.97
CA LYS A 81 12.70 -0.54 -5.33
C LYS A 81 12.73 -0.66 -6.85
N TYR A 82 13.25 -1.78 -7.35
CA TYR A 82 13.25 -2.14 -8.75
C TYR A 82 12.82 -3.61 -8.92
N LYS A 83 11.57 -3.83 -9.34
CA LYS A 83 10.95 -5.16 -9.46
C LYS A 83 11.05 -5.93 -8.14
N ASP A 84 11.79 -7.04 -8.13
CA ASP A 84 12.01 -7.92 -6.97
C ASP A 84 13.32 -7.62 -6.23
N ASP A 85 13.89 -6.44 -6.50
CA ASP A 85 15.11 -5.99 -5.88
C ASP A 85 14.98 -4.58 -5.29
N PHE A 86 15.95 -4.22 -4.47
CA PHE A 86 16.04 -2.93 -3.79
C PHE A 86 17.46 -2.39 -3.75
N ASP A 87 17.55 -1.07 -3.66
CA ASP A 87 18.76 -0.31 -3.42
C ASP A 87 18.53 0.67 -2.27
N ILE A 88 19.58 0.95 -1.49
CA ILE A 88 19.54 1.95 -0.43
C ILE A 88 20.73 2.89 -0.62
N ASP A 89 20.40 4.14 -0.93
CA ASP A 89 21.37 5.18 -1.24
C ASP A 89 21.07 6.45 -0.45
N GLN A 90 22.11 7.24 -0.15
CA GLN A 90 21.86 8.58 0.36
C GLN A 90 21.29 9.48 -0.74
N LYS A 91 20.10 10.04 -0.52
CA LYS A 91 19.44 10.99 -1.41
C LYS A 91 18.94 12.19 -0.62
N SER A 92 18.92 13.37 -1.25
CA SER A 92 18.38 14.57 -0.61
C SER A 92 16.86 14.43 -0.43
N ILE A 93 16.41 14.41 0.82
CA ILE A 93 14.97 14.37 1.17
C ILE A 93 14.24 15.57 0.59
N ASP A 94 14.82 16.77 0.66
CA ASP A 94 14.18 17.99 0.17
C ASP A 94 13.97 17.93 -1.35
N GLN A 95 14.99 17.50 -2.11
CA GLN A 95 14.87 17.33 -3.56
C GLN A 95 13.83 16.27 -3.92
N LYS A 96 13.85 15.13 -3.21
CA LYS A 96 12.88 14.05 -3.44
C LYS A 96 11.46 14.45 -3.06
N PHE A 97 11.28 15.32 -2.07
CA PHE A 97 9.97 15.85 -1.72
C PHE A 97 9.45 16.81 -2.81
N GLU A 98 10.29 17.65 -3.41
CA GLU A 98 9.91 18.45 -4.58
C GLU A 98 9.54 17.59 -5.80
N GLU A 99 10.24 16.47 -6.02
CA GLU A 99 9.85 15.49 -7.05
C GLU A 99 8.46 14.93 -6.78
N VAL A 100 8.14 14.58 -5.53
CA VAL A 100 6.81 14.07 -5.13
C VAL A 100 5.72 15.12 -5.34
N LYS A 101 5.99 16.39 -5.03
CA LYS A 101 5.06 17.51 -5.28
C LYS A 101 4.73 17.68 -6.75
N SER A 102 5.74 17.54 -7.61
CA SER A 102 5.64 17.72 -9.06
C SER A 102 5.30 16.43 -9.81
N TYR A 103 5.15 15.31 -9.09
CA TYR A 103 4.97 14.00 -9.70
C TYR A 103 3.64 13.90 -10.44
N ASN A 104 3.70 14.06 -11.77
CA ASN A 104 2.59 13.87 -12.67
C ASN A 104 2.45 12.41 -13.09
N LEU A 105 1.22 11.94 -13.07
CA LEU A 105 0.75 10.60 -13.37
C LEU A 105 0.84 10.20 -14.82
N ASN A 106 1.81 9.38 -15.15
CA ASN A 106 1.77 8.58 -16.37
C ASN A 106 1.85 7.07 -16.10
N ILE A 107 1.78 6.64 -14.83
CA ILE A 107 1.92 5.23 -14.44
C ILE A 107 0.56 4.54 -14.25
N PHE A 108 -0.50 5.30 -13.94
CA PHE A 108 -1.84 4.72 -13.78
C PHE A 108 -2.69 5.05 -15.00
N PRO A 109 -3.14 4.02 -15.76
CA PRO A 109 -4.05 4.26 -16.87
C PRO A 109 -5.31 4.95 -16.33
N ASN A 110 -5.63 6.11 -16.90
CA ASN A 110 -6.88 6.80 -16.68
C ASN A 110 -7.69 6.72 -17.97
N PRO A 111 -8.42 5.63 -18.21
CA PRO A 111 -9.22 5.50 -19.41
C PRO A 111 -10.27 6.61 -19.46
N MET A 112 -10.46 7.18 -20.64
CA MET A 112 -11.60 8.06 -20.90
C MET A 112 -12.87 7.22 -20.94
N ILE A 113 -13.79 7.51 -20.03
CA ILE A 113 -15.08 6.82 -19.92
C ILE A 113 -16.16 7.89 -20.07
N PRO A 114 -17.14 7.68 -20.97
CA PRO A 114 -18.26 8.61 -21.11
C PRO A 114 -18.98 8.84 -19.77
N SER A 115 -19.37 10.08 -19.48
CA SER A 115 -19.94 10.45 -18.17
C SER A 115 -21.30 9.79 -17.93
N ASP A 116 -22.11 9.65 -18.98
CA ASP A 116 -23.39 8.94 -18.97
C ASP A 116 -23.24 7.46 -18.53
N ILE A 117 -22.15 6.80 -18.92
CA ILE A 117 -21.84 5.43 -18.47
C ILE A 117 -21.58 5.39 -16.97
N ILE A 118 -20.80 6.34 -16.45
CA ILE A 118 -20.51 6.43 -15.02
C ILE A 118 -21.78 6.77 -14.23
N ASP A 119 -22.60 7.68 -14.74
CA ASP A 119 -23.85 8.10 -14.09
C ASP A 119 -24.89 6.96 -14.09
N GLU A 120 -24.98 6.20 -15.18
CA GLU A 120 -25.82 4.99 -15.24
C GLU A 120 -25.33 3.95 -14.21
N MET A 121 -24.02 3.70 -14.11
CA MET A 121 -23.44 2.79 -13.10
C MET A 121 -23.77 3.22 -11.67
N LYS A 122 -23.66 4.52 -11.38
CA LYS A 122 -23.97 5.09 -10.05
C LYS A 122 -25.45 4.99 -9.72
N THR A 123 -26.31 5.11 -10.73
CA THR A 123 -27.77 5.05 -10.56
C THR A 123 -28.27 3.62 -10.42
N LEU A 124 -27.81 2.71 -11.29
CA LEU A 124 -28.27 1.32 -11.33
C LEU A 124 -27.56 0.41 -10.32
N GLY A 125 -26.34 0.79 -9.91
CA GLY A 125 -25.38 -0.09 -9.24
C GLY A 125 -24.69 -1.05 -10.22
N LEU A 126 -23.45 -1.44 -9.91
CA LEU A 126 -22.64 -2.25 -10.83
C LEU A 126 -23.22 -3.64 -11.11
N LYS A 127 -23.91 -4.25 -10.13
CA LYS A 127 -24.56 -5.56 -10.31
C LYS A 127 -25.55 -5.53 -11.48
N ASN A 128 -26.48 -4.58 -11.46
CA ASN A 128 -27.51 -4.46 -12.49
C ASN A 128 -26.91 -3.96 -13.80
N TYR A 129 -25.93 -3.06 -13.73
CA TYR A 129 -25.26 -2.53 -14.91
C TYR A 129 -24.57 -3.64 -15.72
N PHE A 130 -23.81 -4.52 -15.07
CA PHE A 130 -23.06 -5.59 -15.75
C PHE A 130 -23.88 -6.86 -16.07
N GLN A 131 -25.17 -6.91 -15.76
CA GLN A 131 -26.05 -7.98 -16.26
C GLN A 131 -26.31 -7.89 -17.76
N LYS A 132 -26.16 -6.70 -18.37
CA LYS A 132 -26.26 -6.51 -19.82
C LYS A 132 -24.93 -6.89 -20.47
N GLU A 133 -24.94 -7.84 -21.39
CA GLU A 133 -23.71 -8.34 -22.06
C GLU A 133 -22.93 -7.22 -22.76
N GLU A 134 -23.64 -6.28 -23.39
CA GLU A 134 -23.06 -5.10 -24.06
C GLU A 134 -22.28 -4.16 -23.12
N ASN A 135 -22.54 -4.23 -21.82
CA ASN A 135 -21.91 -3.40 -20.79
C ASN A 135 -20.61 -4.00 -20.25
N ILE A 136 -20.32 -5.27 -20.52
CA ILE A 136 -19.12 -5.97 -20.01
C ILE A 136 -17.83 -5.27 -20.44
N LYS A 137 -17.81 -4.72 -21.65
CA LYS A 137 -16.66 -3.95 -22.21
C LYS A 137 -16.22 -2.79 -21.30
N TRP A 138 -17.12 -2.26 -20.47
CA TRP A 138 -16.83 -1.14 -19.58
C TRP A 138 -16.21 -1.58 -18.25
N TYR A 139 -16.19 -2.87 -17.93
CA TYR A 139 -15.68 -3.36 -16.65
C TYR A 139 -14.21 -3.00 -16.41
N VAL A 140 -13.31 -3.36 -17.34
CA VAL A 140 -11.87 -3.10 -17.17
C VAL A 140 -11.59 -1.59 -17.11
N PRO A 141 -12.12 -0.76 -18.03
CA PRO A 141 -11.92 0.69 -17.93
C PRO A 141 -12.41 1.28 -16.60
N THR A 142 -13.62 0.95 -16.15
CA THR A 142 -14.18 1.53 -14.92
C THR A 142 -13.51 0.99 -13.67
N PHE A 143 -13.06 -0.27 -13.67
CA PHE A 143 -12.27 -0.82 -12.58
C PHE A 143 -10.90 -0.13 -12.49
N LEU A 144 -10.19 0.06 -13.60
CA LEU A 144 -8.92 0.81 -13.62
C LEU A 144 -9.10 2.26 -13.17
N LYS A 145 -10.22 2.89 -13.55
CA LYS A 145 -10.57 4.24 -13.07
C LYS A 145 -10.86 4.26 -11.57
N ALA A 146 -11.58 3.25 -11.06
CA ALA A 146 -11.88 3.10 -9.64
C ALA A 146 -10.61 2.89 -8.79
N LEU A 147 -9.60 2.21 -9.36
CA LEU A 147 -8.29 1.96 -8.77
C LEU A 147 -7.21 2.93 -9.28
N ASN A 148 -7.60 4.14 -9.69
CA ASN A 148 -6.62 5.15 -10.02
C ASN A 148 -6.18 5.87 -8.74
N ARG A 149 -4.88 5.84 -8.42
CA ARG A 149 -4.34 6.45 -7.19
C ARG A 149 -4.65 7.95 -7.06
N PHE A 150 -4.76 8.68 -8.16
CA PHE A 150 -4.79 10.14 -8.12
C PHE A 150 -6.07 10.74 -8.71
N GLU A 151 -6.74 10.00 -9.59
CA GLU A 151 -8.07 10.32 -10.11
C GLU A 151 -9.14 9.33 -9.62
N CYS A 152 -8.98 8.81 -8.40
CA CYS A 152 -9.95 7.92 -7.79
C CYS A 152 -11.32 8.62 -7.70
N ASP A 153 -12.35 8.04 -8.34
CA ASP A 153 -13.75 8.36 -8.04
C ASP A 153 -14.18 7.55 -6.81
N PRO A 154 -14.38 8.16 -5.63
CA PRO A 154 -14.68 7.42 -4.40
C PRO A 154 -16.03 6.69 -4.46
N VAL A 155 -16.99 7.22 -5.22
CA VAL A 155 -18.30 6.58 -5.41
C VAL A 155 -18.13 5.32 -6.23
N LEU A 156 -17.43 5.42 -7.37
CA LEU A 156 -17.15 4.26 -8.22
C LEU A 156 -16.32 3.20 -7.49
N TYR A 157 -15.31 3.61 -6.73
CA TYR A 157 -14.52 2.72 -5.87
C TYR A 157 -15.40 1.95 -4.88
N ASN A 158 -16.29 2.64 -4.17
CA ASN A 158 -17.18 1.99 -3.21
C ASN A 158 -18.18 1.05 -3.90
N LEU A 159 -18.70 1.38 -5.08
CA LEU A 159 -19.55 0.48 -5.84
C LEU A 159 -18.83 -0.82 -6.21
N PHE A 160 -17.55 -0.75 -6.60
CA PHE A 160 -16.75 -1.94 -6.83
C PHE A 160 -16.56 -2.73 -5.52
N ARG A 161 -16.30 -2.08 -4.39
CA ARG A 161 -16.22 -2.79 -3.09
C ARG A 161 -17.51 -3.53 -2.71
N GLU A 162 -18.66 -3.03 -3.13
CA GLU A 162 -19.95 -3.67 -2.90
C GLU A 162 -20.16 -4.88 -3.81
N ILE A 163 -19.75 -4.80 -5.09
CA ILE A 163 -19.97 -5.90 -6.04
C ILE A 163 -19.26 -7.20 -5.62
N PHE A 164 -18.12 -7.09 -4.92
CA PHE A 164 -17.36 -8.26 -4.46
C PHE A 164 -17.97 -8.98 -3.26
N THR A 165 -19.10 -8.50 -2.76
CA THR A 165 -19.93 -9.20 -1.77
C THR A 165 -21.09 -9.98 -2.41
N ILE A 166 -21.18 -9.98 -3.74
CA ILE A 166 -22.27 -10.55 -4.53
C ILE A 166 -21.69 -11.57 -5.53
N GLU A 167 -22.51 -12.52 -5.97
CA GLU A 167 -22.19 -13.40 -7.09
C GLU A 167 -21.72 -12.59 -8.32
N ALA A 168 -20.56 -12.97 -8.87
CA ALA A 168 -19.97 -12.29 -10.02
C ALA A 168 -20.97 -12.20 -11.19
N PRO A 169 -21.14 -11.02 -11.82
CA PRO A 169 -22.16 -10.82 -12.85
C PRO A 169 -21.86 -11.57 -14.16
N ILE A 170 -20.61 -12.00 -14.37
CA ILE A 170 -20.17 -12.78 -15.54
C ILE A 170 -19.18 -13.86 -15.12
N LYS A 171 -19.07 -14.92 -15.95
CA LYS A 171 -18.25 -16.10 -15.67
C LYS A 171 -16.77 -15.76 -15.50
N GLU A 172 -16.27 -14.83 -16.31
CA GLU A 172 -14.88 -14.37 -16.32
C GLU A 172 -14.48 -13.68 -15.01
N LEU A 173 -15.46 -13.20 -14.23
CA LEU A 173 -15.25 -12.54 -12.94
C LEU A 173 -15.52 -13.47 -11.75
N GLN A 174 -15.82 -14.75 -11.98
CA GLN A 174 -16.08 -15.69 -10.88
C GLN A 174 -14.88 -15.88 -9.95
N PHE A 175 -13.66 -15.51 -10.37
CA PHE A 175 -12.51 -15.48 -9.47
C PHE A 175 -12.73 -14.54 -8.28
N PHE A 176 -13.55 -13.49 -8.42
CA PHE A 176 -13.96 -12.64 -7.31
C PHE A 176 -14.85 -13.34 -6.28
N ASN A 177 -15.55 -14.43 -6.63
CA ASN A 177 -16.30 -15.21 -5.65
C ASN A 177 -15.37 -15.76 -4.55
N LYS A 178 -14.11 -16.09 -4.88
CA LYS A 178 -13.11 -16.48 -3.86
C LYS A 178 -12.76 -15.35 -2.91
N LEU A 179 -12.81 -14.08 -3.36
CA LEU A 179 -12.64 -12.92 -2.47
C LEU A 179 -13.78 -12.76 -1.47
N SER A 180 -14.93 -13.40 -1.69
CA SER A 180 -16.03 -13.43 -0.72
C SER A 180 -15.85 -14.47 0.40
N GLU A 181 -14.93 -15.43 0.27
CA GLU A 181 -14.59 -16.38 1.33
C GLU A 181 -14.08 -15.60 2.56
N ASN A 182 -14.59 -15.89 3.75
CA ASN A 182 -14.30 -15.09 4.94
C ASN A 182 -13.85 -15.97 6.14
N PRO A 183 -12.54 -15.98 6.48
CA PRO A 183 -11.43 -15.34 5.78
C PRO A 183 -11.06 -16.06 4.49
N ILE A 184 -10.55 -15.34 3.49
CA ILE A 184 -9.95 -15.95 2.31
C ILE A 184 -8.67 -16.69 2.71
N THR A 185 -8.41 -17.84 2.10
CA THR A 185 -7.18 -18.62 2.34
C THR A 185 -6.02 -18.11 1.49
N SER A 186 -4.77 -18.41 1.88
CA SER A 186 -3.58 -18.07 1.07
C SER A 186 -3.66 -18.61 -0.35
N GLN A 187 -4.11 -19.87 -0.49
CA GLN A 187 -4.32 -20.49 -1.80
C GLN A 187 -5.42 -19.78 -2.59
N GLY A 188 -6.54 -19.42 -1.94
CA GLY A 188 -7.61 -18.63 -2.54
C GLY A 188 -7.10 -17.27 -3.06
N LEU A 189 -6.27 -16.57 -2.27
CA LEU A 189 -5.68 -15.29 -2.68
C LEU A 189 -4.75 -15.46 -3.89
N ILE A 190 -3.89 -16.47 -3.90
CA ILE A 190 -3.00 -16.78 -5.04
C ILE A 190 -3.83 -17.03 -6.32
N GLU A 191 -4.92 -17.79 -6.22
CA GLU A 191 -5.79 -18.07 -7.36
C GLU A 191 -6.47 -16.80 -7.88
N VAL A 192 -6.99 -15.96 -6.99
CA VAL A 192 -7.56 -14.65 -7.35
C VAL A 192 -6.54 -13.79 -8.09
N VAL A 193 -5.32 -13.66 -7.56
CA VAL A 193 -4.25 -12.88 -8.20
C VAL A 193 -3.92 -13.45 -9.58
N ASN A 194 -3.74 -14.76 -9.71
CA ASN A 194 -3.44 -15.40 -10.99
C ASN A 194 -4.55 -15.24 -12.02
N CYS A 195 -5.82 -15.30 -11.59
CA CYS A 195 -6.96 -15.02 -12.46
C CYS A 195 -6.96 -13.54 -12.90
N PHE A 196 -6.69 -12.61 -12.00
CA PHE A 196 -6.60 -11.19 -12.32
C PHE A 196 -5.49 -10.90 -13.34
N ILE A 197 -4.32 -11.51 -13.17
CA ILE A 197 -3.17 -11.44 -14.09
C ILE A 197 -3.55 -11.95 -15.48
N LYS A 198 -4.18 -13.13 -15.57
CA LYS A 198 -4.66 -13.71 -16.84
C LYS A 198 -5.70 -12.83 -17.52
N PHE A 199 -6.65 -12.32 -16.75
CA PHE A 199 -7.73 -11.46 -17.25
C PHE A 199 -7.21 -10.16 -17.87
N ASN A 200 -6.13 -9.60 -17.31
CA ASN A 200 -5.49 -8.40 -17.85
C ASN A 200 -4.39 -8.71 -18.88
N ASN A 201 -4.29 -9.95 -19.39
CA ASN A 201 -3.26 -10.41 -20.33
C ASN A 201 -1.84 -9.99 -19.94
N THR A 202 -1.56 -9.95 -18.63
CA THR A 202 -0.29 -9.47 -18.08
C THR A 202 0.53 -10.69 -17.71
N GLU A 203 1.38 -11.18 -18.61
CA GLU A 203 2.20 -12.35 -18.31
C GLU A 203 3.49 -11.96 -17.57
N ASN A 204 4.01 -12.88 -16.76
CA ASN A 204 5.35 -12.78 -16.15
C ASN A 204 5.56 -11.59 -15.17
N LEU A 205 4.53 -11.24 -14.39
CA LEU A 205 4.69 -10.27 -13.31
C LEU A 205 5.73 -10.75 -12.28
N CYS A 206 6.55 -9.80 -11.84
CA CYS A 206 7.50 -10.02 -10.75
C CYS A 206 6.77 -10.20 -9.41
N THR A 207 7.48 -10.69 -8.41
CA THR A 207 6.93 -10.95 -7.08
C THR A 207 6.33 -9.70 -6.45
N SER A 208 7.00 -8.55 -6.55
CA SER A 208 6.50 -7.30 -5.97
C SER A 208 5.18 -6.82 -6.60
N GLU A 209 4.96 -7.10 -7.88
CA GLU A 209 3.68 -6.83 -8.56
C GLU A 209 2.57 -7.78 -8.07
N LYS A 210 2.90 -9.05 -7.81
CA LYS A 210 1.95 -10.00 -7.22
C LYS A 210 1.59 -9.61 -5.78
N LEU A 211 2.57 -9.22 -4.96
CA LEU A 211 2.35 -8.71 -3.60
C LEU A 211 1.43 -7.48 -3.62
N ARG A 212 1.66 -6.56 -4.56
CA ARG A 212 0.82 -5.37 -4.76
C ARG A 212 -0.62 -5.76 -5.05
N LEU A 213 -0.84 -6.61 -6.05
CA LEU A 213 -2.18 -7.07 -6.42
C LEU A 213 -2.86 -7.77 -5.25
N ALA A 214 -2.15 -8.70 -4.59
CA ALA A 214 -2.65 -9.42 -3.43
C ALA A 214 -3.14 -8.47 -2.35
N TYR A 215 -2.33 -7.47 -1.97
CA TYR A 215 -2.67 -6.52 -0.93
C TYR A 215 -3.87 -5.64 -1.28
N LEU A 216 -3.90 -5.09 -2.51
CA LEU A 216 -4.99 -4.23 -2.96
C LEU A 216 -6.32 -4.99 -3.06
N LEU A 217 -6.28 -6.24 -3.54
CA LEU A 217 -7.47 -7.08 -3.68
C LEU A 217 -8.07 -7.50 -2.33
N LEU A 218 -7.28 -7.53 -1.25
CA LEU A 218 -7.80 -7.79 0.10
C LEU A 218 -8.81 -6.73 0.57
N ASP A 219 -8.79 -5.51 0.02
CA ASP A 219 -9.80 -4.51 0.39
C ASP A 219 -11.23 -4.87 -0.08
N PHE A 220 -11.34 -5.88 -0.94
CA PHE A 220 -12.61 -6.44 -1.38
C PHE A 220 -13.09 -7.62 -0.53
N ASN A 221 -12.23 -8.14 0.35
CA ASN A 221 -12.60 -9.20 1.29
C ASN A 221 -13.14 -8.62 2.60
N SER A 222 -14.28 -9.10 3.08
CA SER A 222 -14.94 -8.54 4.27
C SER A 222 -14.12 -8.62 5.57
N LYS A 223 -13.19 -9.57 5.68
CA LYS A 223 -12.30 -9.69 6.85
C LYS A 223 -11.27 -8.57 6.91
N TYR A 224 -10.73 -8.21 5.75
CA TYR A 224 -9.56 -7.34 5.63
C TYR A 224 -9.95 -5.91 5.29
N ARG A 225 -11.09 -5.70 4.62
CA ARG A 225 -11.58 -4.38 4.19
C ARG A 225 -11.76 -3.41 5.35
N GLU A 226 -11.39 -2.16 5.11
CA GLU A 226 -11.65 -1.09 6.08
C GLU A 226 -13.10 -0.61 6.01
N LYS A 227 -13.63 -0.12 7.14
CA LYS A 227 -14.96 0.51 7.16
C LYS A 227 -14.97 1.72 6.22
N ILE A 228 -15.92 1.75 5.28
CA ILE A 228 -16.14 2.89 4.39
C ILE A 228 -16.42 4.13 5.25
N ASN A 229 -15.56 5.13 5.13
CA ASN A 229 -15.75 6.45 5.71
C ASN A 229 -15.26 7.52 4.71
N LYS A 230 -15.45 8.81 5.02
CA LYS A 230 -15.05 9.92 4.12
C LYS A 230 -13.55 9.96 3.79
N LYS A 231 -12.70 9.31 4.59
CA LYS A 231 -11.25 9.20 4.37
C LYS A 231 -10.86 7.93 3.60
N THR A 232 -11.80 7.02 3.37
CA THR A 232 -11.54 5.78 2.61
C THR A 232 -11.51 6.11 1.12
N ASN A 233 -10.30 6.16 0.58
CA ASN A 233 -10.06 6.26 -0.86
C ASN A 233 -8.94 5.30 -1.24
N PHE A 234 -8.89 4.96 -2.53
CA PHE A 234 -7.87 4.06 -3.05
C PHE A 234 -6.45 4.62 -2.88
N THR A 235 -6.28 5.94 -2.86
CA THR A 235 -4.97 6.61 -2.66
C THR A 235 -4.31 6.22 -1.34
N ASN A 236 -5.07 6.17 -0.25
CA ASN A 236 -4.57 5.77 1.07
C ASN A 236 -4.16 4.30 1.04
N MET A 237 -5.07 3.43 0.60
CA MET A 237 -4.82 2.00 0.46
C MET A 237 -3.58 1.68 -0.37
N TYR A 238 -3.41 2.40 -1.47
CA TYR A 238 -2.25 2.25 -2.33
C TYR A 238 -0.98 2.70 -1.60
N THR A 239 -1.01 3.79 -0.82
CA THR A 239 0.17 4.25 -0.07
C THR A 239 0.58 3.23 0.98
N ASP A 240 -0.37 2.66 1.71
CA ASP A 240 -0.13 1.58 2.68
C ASP A 240 0.47 0.34 1.98
N CYS A 241 -0.04 0.02 0.77
CA CYS A 241 0.55 -1.01 -0.09
C CYS A 241 2.01 -0.69 -0.46
N GLU A 242 2.37 0.55 -0.76
CA GLU A 242 3.77 0.91 -1.02
C GLU A 242 4.65 0.78 0.23
N HIS A 243 4.15 1.11 1.43
CA HIS A 243 4.89 0.85 2.67
C HIS A 243 5.14 -0.65 2.83
N MET A 244 4.14 -1.50 2.63
CA MET A 244 4.30 -2.94 2.64
C MET A 244 5.35 -3.38 1.61
N LEU A 245 5.25 -2.97 0.35
CA LEU A 245 6.20 -3.40 -0.68
C LEU A 245 7.63 -2.98 -0.37
N ASN A 246 7.82 -1.75 0.12
CA ASN A 246 9.13 -1.25 0.54
C ASN A 246 9.69 -2.04 1.73
N ALA A 247 8.83 -2.49 2.63
CA ALA A 247 9.23 -3.28 3.76
C ALA A 247 9.50 -4.76 3.42
N SER A 248 9.18 -5.26 2.22
CA SER A 248 9.24 -6.69 1.88
C SER A 248 10.65 -7.30 1.89
N HIS A 249 11.68 -6.47 1.84
CA HIS A 249 13.08 -6.88 2.00
C HIS A 249 13.66 -6.51 3.36
N ALA A 250 12.87 -5.89 4.23
CA ALA A 250 13.32 -5.44 5.54
C ALA A 250 13.47 -6.63 6.50
N LYS A 251 14.32 -6.47 7.51
CA LYS A 251 14.35 -7.38 8.66
C LYS A 251 13.06 -7.27 9.47
N TYR A 252 12.64 -6.03 9.72
CA TYR A 252 11.48 -5.67 10.50
C TYR A 252 10.67 -4.59 9.78
N TYR A 253 9.35 -4.73 9.77
CA TYR A 253 8.38 -3.70 9.37
C TYR A 253 7.56 -3.26 10.57
N LEU A 254 7.65 -1.99 10.95
CA LEU A 254 6.94 -1.45 12.10
C LEU A 254 5.81 -0.51 11.66
N SER A 255 4.57 -0.86 12.00
CA SER A 255 3.39 -0.02 11.75
C SER A 255 2.44 -0.07 12.93
N GLN A 256 1.90 1.06 13.34
CA GLN A 256 0.87 1.16 14.38
C GLN A 256 -0.55 0.92 13.85
N ASP A 257 -0.75 0.94 12.54
CA ASP A 257 -2.03 0.61 11.93
C ASP A 257 -2.30 -0.91 11.94
N SER A 258 -3.32 -1.34 12.68
CA SER A 258 -3.63 -2.77 12.84
C SER A 258 -4.18 -3.41 11.56
N SER A 259 -4.93 -2.67 10.75
CA SER A 259 -5.46 -3.14 9.46
C SER A 259 -4.31 -3.45 8.50
N THR A 260 -3.38 -2.52 8.39
CA THR A 260 -2.15 -2.62 7.60
C THR A 260 -1.30 -3.79 8.05
N ARG A 261 -1.08 -3.97 9.36
CA ARG A 261 -0.33 -5.11 9.89
C ARG A 261 -0.98 -6.45 9.56
N ILE A 262 -2.30 -6.58 9.77
CA ILE A 262 -3.05 -7.82 9.50
C ILE A 262 -2.94 -8.21 8.02
N ARG A 263 -3.16 -7.25 7.11
CA ARG A 263 -3.04 -7.48 5.67
C ARG A 263 -1.62 -7.84 5.27
N THR A 264 -0.64 -7.09 5.76
CA THR A 264 0.77 -7.30 5.41
C THR A 264 1.25 -8.67 5.86
N ARG A 265 0.95 -9.08 7.10
CA ARG A 265 1.27 -10.43 7.60
C ARG A 265 0.65 -11.50 6.71
N PHE A 266 -0.64 -11.38 6.39
CA PHE A 266 -1.32 -12.36 5.55
C PHE A 266 -0.72 -12.46 4.14
N VAL A 267 -0.38 -11.33 3.51
CA VAL A 267 0.29 -11.31 2.20
C VAL A 267 1.70 -11.90 2.30
N TYR A 268 2.47 -11.54 3.32
CA TYR A 268 3.82 -12.06 3.51
C TYR A 268 3.83 -13.57 3.75
N ASP A 269 2.94 -14.07 4.60
CA ASP A 269 2.78 -15.51 4.84
C ASP A 269 2.39 -16.24 3.54
N THR A 270 1.48 -15.66 2.76
CA THR A 270 1.02 -16.24 1.49
C THR A 270 2.12 -16.34 0.44
N TYR A 271 3.04 -15.38 0.40
CA TYR A 271 4.13 -15.31 -0.59
C TYR A 271 5.51 -15.64 0.00
N ASN A 272 5.56 -16.19 1.21
CA ASN A 272 6.78 -16.58 1.93
C ASN A 272 7.81 -15.44 2.04
N ILE A 273 7.36 -14.24 2.37
CA ILE A 273 8.20 -13.07 2.62
C ILE A 273 8.70 -13.09 4.07
N GLY A 274 10.01 -13.07 4.26
CA GLY A 274 10.66 -13.26 5.57
C GLY A 274 10.65 -12.06 6.51
N THR A 275 10.09 -10.92 6.12
CA THR A 275 10.03 -9.71 6.95
C THR A 275 9.08 -9.90 8.13
N LYS A 276 9.55 -9.58 9.33
CA LYS A 276 8.73 -9.62 10.55
C LYS A 276 7.97 -8.32 10.74
N VAL A 277 6.65 -8.39 10.92
CA VAL A 277 5.76 -7.22 11.01
C VAL A 277 5.30 -7.04 12.46
N TYR A 278 5.51 -5.86 13.05
CA TYR A 278 5.15 -5.58 14.45
C TYR A 278 4.51 -4.19 14.64
N SER A 279 3.69 -4.04 15.69
CA SER A 279 3.49 -2.74 16.33
C SER A 279 4.74 -2.34 17.11
N ILE A 280 4.79 -1.10 17.62
CA ILE A 280 5.92 -0.69 18.46
C ILE A 280 5.97 -1.53 19.75
N ASP A 281 4.81 -1.76 20.40
CA ASP A 281 4.76 -2.52 21.66
C ASP A 281 5.17 -3.99 21.45
N GLU A 282 4.70 -4.62 20.37
CA GLU A 282 5.13 -5.97 19.99
C GLU A 282 6.64 -5.99 19.72
N PHE A 283 7.17 -4.97 19.03
CA PHE A 283 8.59 -4.87 18.72
C PHE A 283 9.44 -4.73 19.98
N ILE A 284 9.11 -3.81 20.88
CA ILE A 284 9.77 -3.65 22.18
C ILE A 284 9.81 -5.00 22.91
N SER A 285 8.66 -5.67 23.02
CA SER A 285 8.57 -6.96 23.71
C SER A 285 9.48 -8.02 23.12
N VAL A 286 9.57 -8.15 21.79
CA VAL A 286 10.43 -9.17 21.17
C VAL A 286 11.91 -8.80 21.20
N THR A 287 12.26 -7.50 21.23
CA THR A 287 13.66 -7.06 21.29
C THR A 287 14.24 -7.10 22.70
N SER A 288 13.44 -6.78 23.73
CA SER A 288 13.90 -6.83 25.12
C SER A 288 14.13 -8.26 25.62
N ASN A 289 13.65 -9.27 24.89
CA ASN A 289 13.94 -10.69 25.13
C ASN A 289 15.19 -11.19 24.38
N LEU A 290 15.82 -10.36 23.55
CA LEU A 290 17.04 -10.67 22.78
C LEU A 290 18.30 -9.99 23.35
N SER A 291 18.13 -9.10 24.33
CA SER A 291 19.17 -8.45 25.14
C SER A 291 19.37 -9.17 26.46
#